data_AF-A0A2I0VHC9-F1
#
_entry.id   AF-A0A2I0VHC9-F1
#
_cell.length_a   1.000
_cell.length_b   1.000
_cell.length_c   1.000
_cell.angle_alpha   90.00
_cell.angle_beta   90.00
_cell.angle_gamma   90.00
#
_symmetry.space_group_name_H-M   'P 1'
#
loop_
_entity.id
_entity.type
_entity.pdbx_description
1 polymer ?
#
loop_
_entity_poly.entity_id
_entity_poly.type
_entity_poly.pdbx_seq_one_letter_code
_entity_poly.pdbx_strand_id
1 'polypeptide(L)'
;MGPLRARVAWDFISKPNSLFHRCMERKYGNWPWVNEFVRGDSAVWRLICHGAISLSCCVRWQVCNGDKIDILNHIWIWDRALSSWSTFCDIAAIEDHSVSELLTLDGGWNEQKLRLWFGESLVERILEIKICNNLGEDTLELTKCPIGSTVSALVYNIKFQEEDDPSWAIQKSGLRPKEKLFWWRIYRNIIPTNCWLHARGFVVDVQCPVGCCMDEDLNHVTTRCKQLLDILDVLNGWGFHIPRFTDFHELQVALKEDVNVRNIGLHLYCVYVYHSWLNRNAIKHGKDRSLPVFLAASVLERINQGSLSFNLEQRDTSQSFGLCSPLLGVPPPYRLVED
;
A
#
# COMPACT_ATOMS: atom_id res chain seq x y z
N MET A 1 -5.91 -3.14 5.66
CA MET A 1 -7.32 -2.83 6.05
C MET A 1 -7.47 -1.63 6.98
N GLY A 2 -6.46 -1.25 7.79
CA GLY A 2 -6.53 -0.07 8.68
C GLY A 2 -6.98 1.24 8.01
N PRO A 3 -6.46 1.61 6.83
CA PRO A 3 -6.81 2.89 6.20
C PRO A 3 -8.30 3.03 5.81
N LEU A 4 -8.95 1.94 5.41
CA LEU A 4 -10.39 1.96 5.10
C LEU A 4 -11.23 2.17 6.36
N ARG A 5 -10.81 1.60 7.49
CA ARG A 5 -11.50 1.74 8.78
C ARG A 5 -11.36 3.16 9.35
N ALA A 6 -10.24 3.83 9.06
CA ALA A 6 -10.00 5.20 9.53
C ALA A 6 -11.06 6.20 9.06
N ARG A 7 -11.59 6.04 7.83
CA ARG A 7 -12.68 6.87 7.33
C ARG A 7 -13.95 6.69 8.17
N VAL A 8 -14.31 5.46 8.52
CA VAL A 8 -15.49 5.16 9.34
C VAL A 8 -15.35 5.77 10.73
N ALA A 9 -14.16 5.67 11.33
CA ALA A 9 -13.87 6.30 12.61
C ALA A 9 -13.95 7.83 12.53
N TRP A 10 -13.41 8.44 11.46
CA TRP A 10 -13.52 9.88 11.26
C TRP A 10 -14.97 10.35 11.07
N ASP A 11 -15.78 9.60 10.32
CA ASP A 11 -17.21 9.89 10.17
C ASP A 11 -17.96 9.79 11.51
N PHE A 12 -17.58 8.85 12.38
CA PHE A 12 -18.12 8.77 13.74
C PHE A 12 -17.78 10.02 14.57
N ILE A 13 -16.54 10.51 14.52
CA ILE A 13 -16.07 11.64 15.32
C ILE A 13 -16.60 12.99 14.78
N SER A 14 -16.51 13.20 13.47
CA SER A 14 -16.79 14.49 12.83
C SER A 14 -18.28 14.81 12.65
N LYS A 15 -19.18 13.82 12.84
CA LYS A 15 -20.62 13.97 12.61
C LYS A 15 -21.45 13.58 13.84
N PRO A 16 -21.35 14.34 14.95
CA PRO A 16 -22.03 14.03 16.20
C PRO A 16 -23.55 13.98 16.07
N ASN A 17 -24.12 14.78 15.17
CA ASN A 17 -25.57 14.83 14.94
C ASN A 17 -26.12 13.67 14.09
N SER A 18 -25.26 12.78 13.56
CA SER A 18 -25.70 11.65 12.75
C SER A 18 -26.42 10.60 13.60
N LEU A 19 -27.43 9.92 13.02
CA LEU A 19 -28.10 8.80 13.70
C LEU A 19 -27.11 7.70 14.09
N PHE A 20 -26.12 7.44 13.22
CA PHE A 20 -25.07 6.47 13.49
C PHE A 20 -24.27 6.82 14.74
N HIS A 21 -23.80 8.08 14.84
CA HIS A 21 -23.07 8.54 16.03
C HIS A 21 -23.92 8.39 17.29
N ARG A 22 -25.14 8.97 17.32
CA ARG A 22 -26.02 8.96 18.50
C ARG A 22 -26.36 7.55 18.98
N CYS A 23 -26.55 6.60 18.07
CA CYS A 23 -26.80 5.20 18.42
C CYS A 23 -25.57 4.53 19.03
N MET A 24 -24.39 4.75 18.45
CA MET A 24 -23.15 4.15 18.92
C MET A 24 -22.69 4.78 20.25
N GLU A 25 -22.75 6.11 20.35
CA GLU A 25 -22.41 6.89 21.54
C GLU A 25 -23.23 6.45 22.75
N ARG A 26 -24.55 6.25 22.59
CA ARG A 26 -25.41 5.84 23.70
C ARG A 26 -25.04 4.47 24.28
N LYS A 27 -24.46 3.58 23.48
CA LYS A 27 -24.09 2.23 23.91
C LYS A 27 -22.62 2.14 24.36
N TYR A 28 -21.72 2.83 23.68
CA TYR A 28 -20.27 2.65 23.81
C TYR A 28 -19.52 3.91 24.28
N GLY A 29 -20.21 5.06 24.32
CA GLY A 29 -19.60 6.36 24.59
C GLY A 29 -19.06 7.06 23.33
N ASN A 30 -18.61 8.29 23.53
CA ASN A 30 -18.15 9.18 22.45
C ASN A 30 -16.65 8.97 22.09
N TRP A 31 -15.91 8.20 22.89
CA TRP A 31 -14.46 8.04 22.73
C TRP A 31 -14.08 6.70 22.09
N PRO A 32 -13.64 6.66 20.81
CA PRO A 32 -13.39 5.40 20.11
C PRO A 32 -11.96 4.83 20.31
N TRP A 33 -11.03 5.55 20.93
CA TRP A 33 -9.66 5.07 21.20
C TRP A 33 -9.61 4.16 22.42
N VAL A 34 -10.30 3.02 22.32
CA VAL A 34 -10.35 1.97 23.35
C VAL A 34 -9.54 0.77 22.87
N ASN A 35 -8.66 0.25 23.75
CA ASN A 35 -7.80 -0.90 23.46
C ASN A 35 -8.32 -2.22 24.04
N GLU A 36 -9.24 -2.17 25.00
CA GLU A 36 -9.82 -3.34 25.66
C GLU A 36 -11.26 -3.55 25.22
N PHE A 37 -11.56 -4.72 24.67
CA PHE A 37 -12.91 -5.07 24.22
C PHE A 37 -13.56 -6.06 25.17
N VAL A 38 -14.82 -5.81 25.51
CA VAL A 38 -15.60 -6.65 26.40
C VAL A 38 -16.49 -7.62 25.63
N ARG A 39 -16.90 -8.72 26.28
CA ARG A 39 -17.87 -9.67 25.71
C ARG A 39 -19.20 -8.94 25.50
N GLY A 40 -19.65 -8.84 24.25
CA GLY A 40 -20.87 -8.10 23.87
C GLY A 40 -20.61 -6.87 22.99
N ASP A 41 -19.34 -6.51 22.77
CA ASP A 41 -18.97 -5.49 21.80
C ASP A 41 -19.33 -5.92 20.38
N SER A 42 -19.96 -5.00 19.65
CA SER A 42 -20.36 -5.26 18.27
C SER A 42 -19.14 -5.24 17.36
N ALA A 43 -19.20 -6.00 16.26
CA ALA A 43 -18.16 -5.96 15.23
C ALA A 43 -17.98 -4.55 14.64
N VAL A 44 -19.06 -3.76 14.59
CA VAL A 44 -19.04 -2.36 14.14
C VAL A 44 -18.26 -1.49 15.11
N TRP A 45 -18.49 -1.61 16.43
CA TRP A 45 -17.73 -0.86 17.44
C TRP A 45 -16.24 -1.16 17.37
N ARG A 46 -15.88 -2.44 17.32
CA ARG A 46 -14.49 -2.88 17.14
C ARG A 46 -13.86 -2.29 15.87
N LEU A 47 -14.63 -2.23 14.77
CA LEU A 47 -14.18 -1.63 13.52
C LEU A 47 -13.90 -0.14 13.67
N ILE A 48 -14.76 0.61 14.39
CA ILE A 48 -14.56 2.02 14.69
C ILE A 48 -13.29 2.19 15.54
N CYS A 49 -13.11 1.43 16.62
CA CYS A 49 -11.93 1.53 17.48
C CYS A 49 -10.63 1.23 16.73
N HIS A 50 -10.59 0.16 15.93
CA HIS A 50 -9.44 -0.12 15.06
C HIS A 50 -9.22 0.97 14.00
N GLY A 51 -10.30 1.60 13.53
CA GLY A 51 -10.25 2.76 12.65
C GLY A 51 -9.63 3.98 13.34
N ALA A 52 -9.99 4.24 14.60
CA ALA A 52 -9.47 5.34 15.40
C ALA A 52 -7.96 5.19 15.65
N ILE A 53 -7.50 3.98 15.99
CA ILE A 53 -6.07 3.64 16.08
C ILE A 53 -5.35 3.82 14.72
N SER A 54 -6.06 3.68 13.61
CA SER A 54 -5.49 3.95 12.28
C SER A 54 -5.41 5.43 11.96
N LEU A 55 -6.41 6.18 12.43
CA LEU A 55 -6.61 7.60 12.21
C LEU A 55 -5.64 8.49 13.01
N SER A 56 -5.15 8.03 14.17
CA SER A 56 -4.26 8.79 15.07
C SER A 56 -3.03 9.41 14.41
N CYS A 57 -2.56 8.85 13.29
CA CYS A 57 -1.42 9.40 12.54
C CYS A 57 -1.76 10.66 11.70
N CYS A 58 -3.03 11.04 11.59
CA CYS A 58 -3.47 12.13 10.72
C CYS A 58 -4.58 13.00 11.33
N VAL A 59 -4.80 12.89 12.64
CA VAL A 59 -5.65 13.81 13.39
C VAL A 59 -4.82 14.62 14.35
N ARG A 60 -5.25 15.86 14.53
CA ARG A 60 -4.68 16.82 15.47
C ARG A 60 -5.79 17.37 16.35
N TRP A 61 -5.49 17.63 17.61
CA TRP A 61 -6.40 18.32 18.51
C TRP A 61 -6.42 19.83 18.25
N GLN A 62 -7.62 20.38 18.18
CA GLN A 62 -7.88 21.79 18.34
C GLN A 62 -8.10 22.07 19.83
N VAL A 63 -7.19 22.86 20.40
CA VAL A 63 -7.22 23.20 21.83
C VAL A 63 -8.34 24.21 22.09
N CYS A 64 -9.22 23.89 23.04
CA CYS A 64 -10.23 24.80 23.60
C CYS A 64 -10.01 24.94 25.10
N ASN A 65 -10.35 23.91 25.88
CA ASN A 65 -10.12 23.87 27.32
C ASN A 65 -8.91 23.01 27.70
N GLY A 66 -8.45 22.12 26.82
CA GLY A 66 -7.25 21.30 27.02
C GLY A 66 -7.41 20.13 27.98
N ASP A 67 -8.59 19.93 28.58
CA ASP A 67 -8.81 18.92 29.63
C ASP A 67 -8.71 17.49 29.09
N LYS A 68 -9.03 17.28 27.81
CA LYS A 68 -9.00 15.95 27.17
C LYS A 68 -7.70 15.72 26.40
N ILE A 69 -6.77 16.67 26.43
CA ILE A 69 -5.55 16.64 25.63
C ILE A 69 -4.35 16.34 26.53
N ASP A 70 -3.83 15.13 26.46
CA ASP A 70 -2.55 14.76 27.04
C ASP A 70 -1.41 15.50 26.32
N ILE A 71 -0.53 16.16 27.08
CA ILE A 71 0.52 16.98 26.49
C ILE A 71 1.51 16.14 25.67
N LEU A 72 1.87 14.95 26.15
CA LEU A 72 2.92 14.11 25.57
C LEU A 72 2.41 13.21 24.45
N ASN A 73 1.26 12.57 24.67
CA ASN A 73 0.78 11.45 23.86
C ASN A 73 -0.16 11.89 22.74
N HIS A 74 -0.78 13.07 22.84
CA HIS A 74 -1.66 13.58 21.81
C HIS A 74 -0.96 14.55 20.85
N ILE A 75 -1.43 14.58 19.60
CA ILE A 75 -0.94 15.50 18.58
C ILE A 75 -1.75 16.79 18.68
N TRP A 76 -1.17 17.87 19.20
CA TRP A 76 -1.85 19.17 19.35
C TRP A 76 -1.06 20.37 18.83
N ILE A 77 0.27 20.24 18.65
CA ILE A 77 1.13 21.30 18.11
C ILE A 77 1.23 21.19 16.57
N TRP A 78 1.80 20.09 16.07
CA TRP A 78 2.02 19.85 14.63
C TRP A 78 1.46 18.52 14.15
N ASP A 79 2.28 17.66 13.57
CA ASP A 79 1.92 16.40 12.91
C ASP A 79 2.29 15.16 13.72
N ARG A 80 2.90 15.34 14.90
CA ARG A 80 3.39 14.27 15.76
C ARG A 80 3.25 14.62 17.25
N ALA A 81 3.16 13.60 18.08
CA ALA A 81 3.08 13.72 19.52
C ALA A 81 4.46 14.02 20.12
N LEU A 82 4.52 14.77 21.22
CA LEU A 82 5.79 15.15 21.85
C LEU A 82 6.59 13.94 22.36
N SER A 83 5.92 12.86 22.77
CA SER A 83 6.59 11.60 23.15
C SER A 83 7.44 10.99 22.03
N SER A 84 7.15 11.33 20.77
CA SER A 84 7.94 10.91 19.61
C SER A 84 9.10 11.86 19.26
N TRP A 85 9.24 12.98 19.99
CA TRP A 85 10.26 13.99 19.75
C TRP A 85 11.38 13.84 20.79
N SER A 86 12.51 13.28 20.38
CA SER A 86 13.59 12.87 21.28
C SER A 86 14.37 14.00 21.97
N THR A 87 14.08 15.29 21.71
CA THR A 87 15.04 16.38 22.00
C THR A 87 14.47 17.71 22.52
N PHE A 88 13.16 17.86 22.76
CA PHE A 88 12.58 19.21 22.94
C PHE A 88 11.91 19.51 24.29
N CYS A 89 11.74 18.52 25.17
CA CYS A 89 11.01 18.69 26.43
C CYS A 89 11.63 17.88 27.57
N ASP A 90 11.47 18.35 28.80
CA ASP A 90 11.69 17.52 29.99
C ASP A 90 10.50 16.56 30.15
N ILE A 91 10.64 15.35 29.62
CA ILE A 91 9.57 14.35 29.57
C ILE A 91 9.05 14.03 30.98
N ALA A 92 9.95 13.98 31.98
CA ALA A 92 9.59 13.65 33.36
C ALA A 92 8.75 14.74 34.04
N ALA A 93 8.90 16.00 33.62
CA ALA A 93 8.14 17.12 34.16
C ALA A 93 6.73 17.27 33.55
N ILE A 94 6.45 16.58 32.45
CA ILE A 94 5.25 16.77 31.61
C ILE A 94 4.40 15.49 31.55
N GLU A 95 4.92 14.36 32.03
CA GLU A 95 4.19 13.10 32.11
C GLU A 95 2.90 13.25 32.93
N ASP A 96 1.82 12.62 32.44
CA ASP A 96 0.47 12.66 33.02
C ASP A 96 -0.20 14.05 33.13
N HIS A 97 0.37 15.08 32.51
CA HIS A 97 -0.22 16.42 32.46
C HIS A 97 -1.09 16.65 31.22
N SER A 98 -2.14 17.45 31.41
CA SER A 98 -3.08 17.84 30.34
C SER A 98 -2.82 19.27 29.86
N VAL A 99 -3.21 19.59 28.62
CA VAL A 99 -2.98 20.92 28.04
C VAL A 99 -3.73 22.02 28.81
N SER A 100 -4.81 21.69 29.52
CA SER A 100 -5.54 22.68 30.35
C SER A 100 -4.65 23.33 31.40
N GLU A 101 -3.64 22.61 31.88
CA GLU A 101 -2.64 23.13 32.81
C GLU A 101 -1.71 24.18 32.23
N LEU A 102 -1.61 24.25 30.90
CA LEU A 102 -0.86 25.25 30.16
C LEU A 102 -1.71 26.48 29.80
N LEU A 103 -3.00 26.47 30.15
CA LEU A 103 -3.93 27.56 29.90
C LEU A 103 -4.09 28.44 31.13
N THR A 104 -4.38 29.71 30.89
CA THR A 104 -4.76 30.67 31.92
C THR A 104 -6.28 30.71 32.08
N LEU A 105 -6.77 31.23 33.22
CA LEU A 105 -8.22 31.32 33.50
C LEU A 105 -8.99 32.22 32.51
N ASP A 106 -8.29 33.15 31.86
CA ASP A 106 -8.81 34.02 30.79
C ASP A 106 -8.85 33.33 29.41
N GLY A 107 -8.45 32.06 29.31
CA GLY A 107 -8.49 31.28 28.06
C GLY A 107 -7.33 31.58 27.12
N GLY A 108 -6.20 32.04 27.66
CA GLY A 108 -4.94 32.27 26.96
C GLY A 108 -3.87 31.21 27.33
N TRP A 109 -2.70 31.31 26.72
CA TRP A 109 -1.55 30.46 27.06
C TRP A 109 -0.80 31.00 28.27
N ASN A 110 -0.45 30.13 29.21
CA ASN A 110 0.39 30.46 30.36
C ASN A 110 1.87 30.44 29.96
N GLU A 111 2.35 31.57 29.42
CA GLU A 111 3.73 31.70 28.92
C GLU A 111 4.79 31.38 29.99
N GLN A 112 4.56 31.76 31.25
CA GLN A 112 5.50 31.47 32.33
C GLN A 112 5.66 29.96 32.54
N LYS A 113 4.55 29.22 32.56
CA LYS A 113 4.58 27.76 32.71
C LYS A 113 5.14 27.07 31.46
N LEU A 114 4.85 27.59 30.28
CA LEU A 114 5.41 27.08 29.02
C LEU A 114 6.94 27.17 29.00
N ARG A 115 7.53 28.30 29.41
CA ARG A 115 8.99 28.49 29.48
C ARG A 115 9.68 27.61 30.52
N LEU A 116 8.95 27.10 31.52
CA LEU A 116 9.48 26.16 32.50
C LEU A 116 9.57 24.73 31.95
N TRP A 117 8.62 24.33 31.10
CA TRP A 117 8.49 22.94 30.63
C TRP A 117 9.07 22.70 29.24
N PHE A 118 9.09 23.74 28.40
CA PHE A 118 9.49 23.65 27.00
C PHE A 118 10.66 24.57 26.69
N GLY A 119 11.50 24.18 25.74
CA GLY A 119 12.54 25.06 25.19
C GLY A 119 11.93 26.25 24.44
N GLU A 120 12.63 27.39 24.43
CA GLU A 120 12.18 28.66 23.83
C GLU A 120 11.59 28.51 22.42
N SER A 121 12.24 27.72 21.56
CA SER A 121 11.77 27.49 20.18
C SER A 121 10.42 26.77 20.10
N LEU A 122 10.10 25.91 21.06
CA LEU A 122 8.81 25.23 21.13
C LEU A 122 7.74 26.11 21.77
N VAL A 123 8.11 26.93 22.75
CA VAL A 123 7.22 27.93 23.37
C VAL A 123 6.68 28.89 22.31
N GLU A 124 7.55 29.47 21.47
CA GLU A 124 7.14 30.36 20.38
C GLU A 124 6.08 29.70 19.48
N ARG A 125 6.24 28.40 19.22
CA ARG A 125 5.31 27.63 18.37
C ARG A 125 4.00 27.30 19.05
N ILE A 126 4.02 27.02 20.34
CA ILE A 126 2.80 26.81 21.12
C ILE A 126 1.99 28.11 21.18
N LEU A 127 2.65 29.26 21.36
CA LEU A 127 1.99 30.56 21.37
C LEU A 127 1.34 30.94 20.02
N GLU A 128 1.82 30.40 18.90
CA GLU A 128 1.18 30.55 17.58
C GLU A 128 -0.15 29.78 17.45
N ILE A 129 -0.41 28.79 18.32
CA ILE A 129 -1.63 27.96 18.27
C ILE A 129 -2.81 28.78 18.78
N LYS A 130 -3.84 28.90 17.95
CA LYS A 130 -5.09 29.57 18.32
C LYS A 130 -5.93 28.67 19.22
N ILE A 131 -6.28 29.18 20.40
CA ILE A 131 -7.22 28.53 21.31
C ILE A 131 -8.65 28.83 20.83
N CYS A 132 -9.43 27.77 20.60
CA CYS A 132 -10.74 27.85 19.98
C CYS A 132 -11.88 27.98 21.00
N ASN A 133 -11.87 29.04 21.81
CA ASN A 133 -12.82 29.29 22.91
C ASN A 133 -14.32 29.26 22.52
N ASN A 134 -14.63 29.36 21.22
CA ASN A 134 -16.00 29.34 20.70
C ASN A 134 -16.62 27.94 20.61
N LEU A 135 -15.82 26.87 20.66
CA LEU A 135 -16.30 25.49 20.41
C LEU A 135 -16.88 24.81 21.66
N GLY A 136 -16.60 25.33 22.86
CA GLY A 136 -17.10 24.81 24.13
C GLY A 136 -16.40 23.55 24.64
N GLU A 137 -15.75 22.76 23.76
CA GLU A 137 -14.89 21.64 24.13
C GLU A 137 -13.76 21.41 23.11
N ASP A 138 -12.71 20.69 23.54
CA ASP A 138 -11.64 20.22 22.65
C ASP A 138 -12.19 19.33 21.54
N THR A 139 -11.75 19.57 20.30
CA THR A 139 -12.19 18.79 19.13
C THR A 139 -11.01 18.29 18.31
N LEU A 140 -11.24 17.27 17.48
CA LEU A 140 -10.24 16.75 16.56
C LEU A 140 -10.45 17.34 15.16
N GLU A 141 -9.35 17.70 14.51
CA GLU A 141 -9.28 18.07 13.10
C GLU A 141 -8.37 17.12 12.31
N LEU A 142 -8.57 17.02 11.00
CA LEU A 142 -7.65 16.30 10.13
C LEU A 142 -6.43 17.18 9.84
N THR A 143 -5.24 16.62 10.00
CA THR A 143 -4.00 17.26 9.56
C THR A 143 -4.05 17.49 8.04
N LYS A 144 -3.48 18.61 7.56
CA LYS A 144 -3.62 19.10 6.16
C LYS A 144 -3.58 17.96 5.13
N CYS A 145 -4.74 17.72 4.52
CA CYS A 145 -4.87 16.77 3.42
C CYS A 145 -4.48 17.45 2.09
N PRO A 146 -3.67 16.82 1.24
CA PRO A 146 -3.55 17.25 -0.15
C PRO A 146 -4.95 17.27 -0.79
N ILE A 147 -5.26 18.34 -1.52
CA ILE A 147 -6.58 18.53 -2.16
C ILE A 147 -6.94 17.28 -2.99
N GLY A 148 -8.14 16.74 -2.80
CA GLY A 148 -8.62 15.55 -3.50
C GLY A 148 -8.24 14.21 -2.85
N SER A 149 -7.47 14.20 -1.76
CA SER A 149 -7.15 12.97 -1.02
C SER A 149 -8.26 12.58 -0.05
N THR A 150 -8.55 11.29 0.07
CA THR A 150 -9.47 10.76 1.08
C THR A 150 -8.73 10.46 2.39
N VAL A 151 -9.44 10.44 3.53
CA VAL A 151 -8.88 10.01 4.83
C VAL A 151 -8.19 8.65 4.73
N SER A 152 -8.80 7.71 3.99
CA SER A 152 -8.20 6.40 3.74
C SER A 152 -6.92 6.47 2.94
N ALA A 153 -6.83 7.33 1.92
CA ALA A 153 -5.60 7.51 1.16
C ALA A 153 -4.49 8.13 2.03
N LEU A 154 -4.85 9.10 2.88
CA LEU A 154 -3.91 9.75 3.79
C LEU A 154 -3.30 8.75 4.78
N VAL A 155 -4.15 8.00 5.50
CA VAL A 155 -3.70 6.98 6.45
C VAL A 155 -2.91 5.87 5.74
N TYR A 156 -3.32 5.50 4.53
CA TYR A 156 -2.57 4.55 3.72
C TYR A 156 -1.16 5.06 3.46
N ASN A 157 -1.01 6.28 2.95
CA ASN A 157 0.29 6.85 2.61
C ASN A 157 1.20 7.06 3.83
N ILE A 158 0.64 7.41 4.99
CA ILE A 158 1.44 7.60 6.21
C ILE A 158 1.93 6.27 6.77
N LYS A 159 1.06 5.24 6.79
CA LYS A 159 1.40 3.93 7.38
C LYS A 159 2.12 3.01 6.41
N PHE A 160 1.91 3.17 5.11
CA PHE A 160 2.55 2.36 4.09
C PHE A 160 3.85 3.05 3.67
N GLN A 161 4.91 2.80 4.43
CA GLN A 161 6.25 3.11 3.97
C GLN A 161 6.60 2.13 2.86
N GLU A 162 7.05 2.65 1.72
CA GLU A 162 7.20 1.92 0.46
C GLU A 162 8.12 0.69 0.56
N GLU A 163 8.92 0.56 1.63
CA GLU A 163 9.94 -0.48 1.81
C GLU A 163 9.40 -1.87 2.23
N ASP A 164 8.16 -1.97 2.72
CA ASP A 164 7.63 -3.24 3.27
C ASP A 164 7.09 -4.23 2.21
N ASP A 165 6.78 -3.79 0.98
CA ASP A 165 6.26 -4.66 -0.08
C ASP A 165 7.27 -4.80 -1.21
N PRO A 166 7.90 -5.98 -1.44
CA PRO A 166 8.87 -6.20 -2.52
C PRO A 166 8.43 -5.74 -3.92
N SER A 167 7.12 -5.57 -4.15
CA SER A 167 6.56 -5.06 -5.41
C SER A 167 6.64 -3.54 -5.57
N TRP A 168 7.11 -2.78 -4.57
CA TRP A 168 7.30 -1.33 -4.65
C TRP A 168 8.29 -0.93 -5.75
N ALA A 169 9.36 -1.71 -5.93
CA ALA A 169 10.35 -1.51 -6.98
C ALA A 169 9.71 -1.54 -8.37
N ILE A 170 8.79 -2.49 -8.59
CA ILE A 170 8.02 -2.61 -9.84
C ILE A 170 7.10 -1.41 -10.05
N GLN A 171 6.50 -0.86 -9.00
CA GLN A 171 5.66 0.34 -9.14
C GLN A 171 6.47 1.55 -9.64
N LYS A 172 7.77 1.62 -9.29
CA LYS A 172 8.68 2.70 -9.70
C LYS A 172 9.49 2.43 -10.98
N SER A 173 9.53 1.18 -11.47
CA SER A 173 10.33 0.70 -12.62
C SER A 173 9.97 1.26 -14.02
N GLY A 174 9.08 2.26 -14.13
CA GLY A 174 8.67 2.83 -15.42
C GLY A 174 7.87 1.90 -16.33
N LEU A 175 7.51 0.68 -15.89
CA LEU A 175 6.73 -0.30 -16.65
C LEU A 175 5.29 0.16 -16.90
N ARG A 176 4.66 -0.36 -17.97
CA ARG A 176 3.25 -0.11 -18.30
C ARG A 176 2.32 -0.79 -17.29
N PRO A 177 1.07 -0.34 -17.11
CA PRO A 177 0.16 -0.92 -16.10
C PRO A 177 -0.04 -2.44 -16.20
N LYS A 178 -0.12 -3.01 -17.41
CA LYS A 178 -0.24 -4.47 -17.62
C LYS A 178 1.02 -5.22 -17.17
N GLU A 179 2.20 -4.68 -17.47
CA GLU A 179 3.50 -5.23 -17.06
C GLU A 179 3.66 -5.15 -15.54
N LYS A 180 3.33 -4.01 -14.93
CA LYS A 180 3.33 -3.83 -13.47
C LYS A 180 2.45 -4.84 -12.76
N LEU A 181 1.24 -5.08 -13.27
CA LEU A 181 0.33 -6.07 -12.69
C LEU A 181 0.87 -7.50 -12.82
N PHE A 182 1.47 -7.83 -13.96
CA PHE A 182 2.13 -9.12 -14.15
C PHE A 182 3.27 -9.32 -13.15
N TRP A 183 4.16 -8.35 -13.03
CA TRP A 183 5.28 -8.41 -12.08
C TRP A 183 4.79 -8.45 -10.63
N TRP A 184 3.76 -7.70 -10.27
CA TRP A 184 3.14 -7.83 -8.95
C TRP A 184 2.66 -9.26 -8.68
N ARG A 185 2.06 -9.94 -9.67
CA ARG A 185 1.67 -11.36 -9.55
C ARG A 185 2.88 -12.30 -9.42
N ILE A 186 3.98 -12.02 -10.11
CA ILE A 186 5.25 -12.75 -9.98
C ILE A 186 5.77 -12.64 -8.55
N TYR A 187 5.86 -11.42 -8.01
CA TYR A 187 6.29 -11.18 -6.63
C TYR A 187 5.42 -11.86 -5.57
N ARG A 188 4.12 -12.01 -5.86
CA ARG A 188 3.17 -12.72 -5.00
C ARG A 188 3.15 -14.24 -5.24
N ASN A 189 3.92 -14.75 -6.21
CA ASN A 189 3.93 -16.16 -6.64
C ASN A 189 2.52 -16.70 -6.97
N ILE A 190 1.72 -15.88 -7.68
CA ILE A 190 0.32 -16.21 -8.06
C ILE A 190 0.13 -16.25 -9.58
N ILE A 191 1.21 -16.29 -10.36
CA ILE A 191 1.07 -16.57 -11.78
C ILE A 191 0.74 -18.06 -12.01
N PRO A 192 -0.15 -18.40 -12.97
CA PRO A 192 -0.58 -19.77 -13.20
C PRO A 192 0.45 -20.56 -14.02
N THR A 193 1.62 -20.81 -13.44
CA THR A 193 2.60 -21.74 -14.03
C THR A 193 2.05 -23.16 -13.99
N ASN A 194 2.55 -24.04 -14.86
CA ASN A 194 2.08 -25.42 -14.90
C ASN A 194 2.42 -26.16 -13.60
N CYS A 195 3.60 -25.93 -12.99
CA CYS A 195 3.90 -26.47 -11.66
C CYS A 195 2.91 -25.97 -10.59
N TRP A 196 2.53 -24.68 -10.63
CA TRP A 196 1.57 -24.09 -9.70
C TRP A 196 0.14 -24.66 -9.87
N LEU A 197 -0.26 -24.92 -11.12
CA LEU A 197 -1.55 -25.53 -11.46
C LEU A 197 -1.59 -27.01 -11.06
N HIS A 198 -0.53 -27.77 -11.39
CA HIS A 198 -0.39 -29.17 -11.02
C HIS A 198 -0.44 -29.36 -9.49
N ALA A 199 0.25 -28.50 -8.73
CA ALA A 199 0.20 -28.49 -7.26
C ALA A 199 -1.21 -28.25 -6.68
N ARG A 200 -2.16 -27.73 -7.48
CA ARG A 200 -3.56 -27.53 -7.11
C ARG A 200 -4.51 -28.59 -7.67
N GLY A 201 -3.97 -29.69 -8.20
CA GLY A 201 -4.75 -30.83 -8.70
C GLY A 201 -5.32 -30.64 -10.11
N PHE A 202 -4.89 -29.62 -10.85
CA PHE A 202 -5.24 -29.51 -12.27
C PHE A 202 -4.43 -30.53 -13.09
N VAL A 203 -5.11 -31.21 -14.01
CA VAL A 203 -4.48 -32.14 -14.96
C VAL A 203 -3.78 -31.32 -16.05
N VAL A 204 -2.52 -30.98 -15.81
CA VAL A 204 -1.66 -30.24 -16.74
C VAL A 204 -0.28 -30.88 -16.81
N ASP A 205 0.37 -30.79 -17.96
CA ASP A 205 1.79 -31.11 -18.09
C ASP A 205 2.61 -30.01 -17.39
N VAL A 206 3.49 -30.40 -16.47
CA VAL A 206 4.36 -29.49 -15.70
C VAL A 206 5.42 -28.81 -16.58
N GLN A 207 5.72 -29.38 -17.74
CA GLN A 207 6.74 -28.87 -18.64
C GLN A 207 6.32 -27.53 -19.26
N CYS A 208 7.33 -26.73 -19.60
CA CYS A 208 7.15 -25.45 -20.26
C CYS A 208 6.43 -25.61 -21.62
N PRO A 209 5.33 -24.88 -21.87
CA PRO A 209 4.58 -24.96 -23.13
C PRO A 209 5.38 -24.55 -24.37
N VAL A 210 6.49 -23.84 -24.19
CA VAL A 210 7.39 -23.44 -25.29
C VAL A 210 8.21 -24.63 -25.81
N GLY A 211 8.27 -25.74 -25.05
CA GLY A 211 8.98 -26.96 -25.44
C GLY A 211 10.48 -26.92 -25.14
N CYS A 212 10.89 -26.34 -24.02
CA CYS A 212 12.29 -26.32 -23.59
C CYS A 212 12.65 -27.43 -22.58
N CYS A 213 11.79 -28.44 -22.41
CA CYS A 213 12.03 -29.64 -21.60
C CYS A 213 12.39 -29.37 -20.13
N MET A 214 11.91 -28.26 -19.57
CA MET A 214 12.10 -27.89 -18.17
C MET A 214 10.72 -27.69 -17.53
N ASP A 215 10.63 -28.02 -16.25
CA ASP A 215 9.44 -27.75 -15.44
C ASP A 215 9.21 -26.25 -15.34
N GLU A 216 7.95 -25.85 -15.51
CA GLU A 216 7.56 -24.46 -15.52
C GLU A 216 7.20 -23.98 -14.10
N ASP A 217 8.22 -23.61 -13.37
CA ASP A 217 8.12 -22.90 -12.10
C ASP A 217 8.40 -21.39 -12.24
N LEU A 218 8.41 -20.66 -11.13
CA LEU A 218 8.62 -19.21 -11.13
C LEU A 218 10.03 -18.82 -11.63
N ASN A 219 11.05 -19.61 -11.29
CA ASN A 219 12.43 -19.39 -11.75
C ASN A 219 12.54 -19.65 -13.26
N HIS A 220 11.85 -20.68 -13.75
CA HIS A 220 11.78 -20.97 -15.16
C HIS A 220 11.23 -19.78 -15.95
N VAL A 221 10.06 -19.29 -15.54
CA VAL A 221 9.40 -18.17 -16.23
C VAL A 221 10.23 -16.89 -16.18
N THR A 222 10.89 -16.62 -15.05
CA THR A 222 11.60 -15.34 -14.84
C THR A 222 13.03 -15.35 -15.35
N THR A 223 13.77 -16.47 -15.29
CA THR A 223 15.20 -16.47 -15.60
C THR A 223 15.68 -17.61 -16.51
N ARG A 224 15.06 -18.81 -16.48
CA ARG A 224 15.63 -20.02 -17.12
C ARG A 224 14.95 -20.45 -18.43
N CYS A 225 13.86 -19.79 -18.82
CA CYS A 225 13.13 -20.18 -20.03
C CYS A 225 14.00 -19.98 -21.29
N LYS A 226 14.16 -21.04 -22.10
CA LYS A 226 14.97 -20.98 -23.32
C LYS A 226 14.56 -19.85 -24.26
N GLN A 227 13.25 -19.65 -24.47
CA GLN A 227 12.77 -18.54 -25.29
C GLN A 227 13.18 -17.18 -24.73
N LEU A 228 13.13 -16.99 -23.41
CA LEU A 228 13.61 -15.75 -22.80
C LEU A 228 15.10 -15.58 -23.07
N LEU A 229 15.91 -16.62 -22.81
CA LEU A 229 17.35 -16.58 -23.04
C LEU A 229 17.71 -16.27 -24.50
N ASP A 230 17.03 -16.92 -25.46
CA ASP A 230 17.22 -16.67 -26.89
C ASP A 230 16.89 -15.20 -27.27
N ILE A 231 15.83 -14.61 -26.68
CA ILE A 231 15.49 -13.20 -26.88
C ILE A 231 16.60 -12.30 -26.32
N LEU A 232 17.10 -12.61 -25.13
CA LEU A 232 18.19 -11.85 -24.50
C LEU A 232 19.49 -11.92 -25.31
N ASP A 233 19.80 -13.08 -25.92
CA ASP A 233 20.95 -13.23 -26.81
C ASP A 233 20.82 -12.38 -28.07
N VAL A 234 19.64 -12.33 -28.68
CA VAL A 234 19.38 -11.44 -29.84
C VAL A 234 19.62 -9.98 -29.46
N LEU A 235 19.13 -9.55 -28.30
CA LEU A 235 19.25 -8.17 -27.83
C LEU A 235 20.70 -7.79 -27.51
N ASN A 236 21.44 -8.68 -26.84
CA ASN A 236 22.87 -8.50 -26.63
C ASN A 236 23.64 -8.44 -27.96
N GLY A 237 23.25 -9.26 -28.96
CA GLY A 237 23.78 -9.21 -30.31
C GLY A 237 23.49 -7.90 -31.05
N TRP A 238 22.42 -7.18 -30.68
CA TRP A 238 22.09 -5.84 -31.18
C TRP A 238 22.72 -4.70 -30.35
N GLY A 239 23.55 -5.03 -29.36
CA GLY A 239 24.25 -4.04 -28.52
C GLY A 239 23.46 -3.56 -27.30
N PHE A 240 22.30 -4.16 -26.98
CA PHE A 240 21.62 -3.90 -25.71
C PHE A 240 22.23 -4.77 -24.62
N HIS A 241 22.99 -4.17 -23.69
CA HIS A 241 23.56 -4.89 -22.56
C HIS A 241 22.48 -5.24 -21.54
N ILE A 242 21.91 -6.44 -21.65
CA ILE A 242 20.85 -6.92 -20.75
C ILE A 242 21.45 -7.92 -19.74
N PRO A 243 21.23 -7.72 -18.42
CA PRO A 243 21.77 -8.61 -17.40
C PRO A 243 21.18 -10.03 -17.47
N ARG A 244 21.89 -10.97 -16.86
CA ARG A 244 21.43 -12.34 -16.64
C ARG A 244 21.37 -12.65 -15.15
N PHE A 245 20.44 -13.50 -14.79
CA PHE A 245 20.19 -13.90 -13.40
C PHE A 245 20.05 -15.42 -13.35
N THR A 246 20.56 -16.02 -12.28
CA THR A 246 20.54 -17.47 -12.04
C THR A 246 19.19 -17.95 -11.52
N ASP A 247 18.54 -17.11 -10.71
CA ASP A 247 17.23 -17.36 -10.12
C ASP A 247 16.45 -16.04 -9.89
N PHE A 248 15.19 -16.21 -9.48
CA PHE A 248 14.31 -15.08 -9.21
C PHE A 248 14.78 -14.23 -8.03
N HIS A 249 15.48 -14.80 -7.05
CA HIS A 249 15.95 -14.05 -5.88
C HIS A 249 17.03 -13.03 -6.27
N GLU A 250 18.00 -13.44 -7.08
CA GLU A 250 19.04 -12.56 -7.63
C GLU A 250 18.42 -11.40 -8.44
N LEU A 251 17.41 -11.71 -9.27
CA LEU A 251 16.66 -10.70 -10.00
C LEU A 251 15.92 -9.73 -9.05
N GLN A 252 15.33 -10.23 -7.95
CA GLN A 252 14.66 -9.39 -6.96
C GLN A 252 15.63 -8.41 -6.28
N VAL A 253 16.86 -8.85 -5.98
CA VAL A 253 17.90 -7.99 -5.40
C VAL A 253 18.26 -6.88 -6.40
N ALA A 254 18.55 -7.24 -7.65
CA ALA A 254 18.87 -6.25 -8.69
C ALA A 254 17.75 -5.23 -8.91
N LEU A 255 16.48 -5.67 -8.90
CA LEU A 255 15.32 -4.78 -9.05
C LEU A 255 15.16 -3.80 -7.89
N LYS A 256 15.53 -4.18 -6.66
CA LYS A 256 15.51 -3.29 -5.51
C LYS A 256 16.59 -2.21 -5.59
N GLU A 257 17.77 -2.58 -6.05
CA GLU A 257 18.90 -1.65 -6.22
C GLU A 257 18.65 -0.65 -7.35
N ASP A 258 17.95 -1.07 -8.41
CA ASP A 258 17.74 -0.27 -9.61
C ASP A 258 16.73 0.88 -9.49
N VAL A 259 15.94 0.92 -8.41
CA VAL A 259 14.86 1.91 -8.26
C VAL A 259 15.36 3.36 -8.34
N ASN A 260 16.62 3.59 -7.97
CA ASN A 260 17.27 4.90 -8.04
C ASN A 260 18.11 5.12 -9.31
N VAL A 261 18.55 4.04 -9.98
CA VAL A 261 19.51 4.09 -11.09
C VAL A 261 18.81 4.12 -12.45
N ARG A 262 17.61 3.51 -12.56
CA ARG A 262 16.81 3.39 -13.81
C ARG A 262 17.61 2.76 -14.96
N ASN A 263 18.20 1.60 -14.71
CA ASN A 263 18.96 0.84 -15.69
C ASN A 263 18.04 0.35 -16.83
N ILE A 264 18.32 0.85 -18.04
CA ILE A 264 17.56 0.50 -19.26
C ILE A 264 17.60 -1.01 -19.52
N GLY A 265 18.73 -1.68 -19.26
CA GLY A 265 18.88 -3.12 -19.42
C GLY A 265 17.95 -3.91 -18.50
N LEU A 266 17.82 -3.49 -17.23
CA LEU A 266 16.91 -4.14 -16.29
C LEU A 266 15.44 -3.85 -16.62
N HIS A 267 15.13 -2.63 -17.04
CA HIS A 267 13.79 -2.29 -17.56
C HIS A 267 13.42 -3.18 -18.76
N LEU A 268 14.31 -3.30 -19.74
CA LEU A 268 14.11 -4.18 -20.89
C LEU A 268 13.95 -5.64 -20.47
N TYR A 269 14.77 -6.12 -19.53
CA TYR A 269 14.62 -7.47 -18.97
C TYR A 269 13.20 -7.70 -18.45
N CYS A 270 12.68 -6.76 -17.64
CA CYS A 270 11.33 -6.85 -17.11
C CYS A 270 10.24 -6.92 -18.19
N VAL A 271 10.39 -6.11 -19.24
CA VAL A 271 9.48 -6.12 -20.39
C VAL A 271 9.56 -7.46 -21.11
N TYR A 272 10.76 -8.01 -21.35
CA TYR A 272 10.91 -9.27 -22.08
C TYR A 272 10.45 -10.51 -21.34
N VAL A 273 10.55 -10.56 -20.01
CA VAL A 273 9.91 -11.62 -19.22
C VAL A 273 8.39 -11.59 -19.43
N TYR A 274 7.77 -10.39 -19.38
CA TYR A 274 6.33 -10.24 -19.63
C TYR A 274 5.95 -10.68 -21.04
N HIS A 275 6.73 -10.31 -22.07
CA HIS A 275 6.46 -10.73 -23.44
C HIS A 275 6.70 -12.21 -23.68
N SER A 276 7.70 -12.79 -23.04
CA SER A 276 7.93 -14.23 -23.05
C SER A 276 6.72 -14.98 -22.47
N TRP A 277 6.17 -14.48 -21.36
CA TRP A 277 4.94 -15.00 -20.76
C TRP A 277 3.72 -14.89 -21.68
N LEU A 278 3.53 -13.75 -22.35
CA LEU A 278 2.45 -13.59 -23.32
C LEU A 278 2.55 -14.57 -24.49
N ASN A 279 3.76 -14.73 -25.06
CA ASN A 279 3.97 -15.67 -26.15
C ASN A 279 3.76 -17.12 -25.70
N ARG A 280 4.21 -17.48 -24.49
CA ARG A 280 3.91 -18.77 -23.87
C ARG A 280 2.40 -18.99 -23.77
N ASN A 281 1.63 -18.01 -23.31
CA ASN A 281 0.17 -18.14 -23.22
C ASN A 281 -0.48 -18.30 -24.60
N ALA A 282 0.01 -17.59 -25.61
CA ALA A 282 -0.43 -17.77 -26.99
C ALA A 282 -0.21 -19.21 -27.49
N ILE A 283 0.99 -19.77 -27.26
CA ILE A 283 1.33 -21.16 -27.61
C ILE A 283 0.42 -22.15 -26.86
N LYS A 284 0.22 -21.95 -25.56
CA LYS A 284 -0.67 -22.79 -24.74
C LYS A 284 -2.11 -22.78 -25.25
N HIS A 285 -2.55 -21.72 -25.94
CA HIS A 285 -3.86 -21.60 -26.56
C HIS A 285 -3.86 -21.90 -28.07
N GLY A 286 -2.85 -22.61 -28.58
CA GLY A 286 -2.83 -23.14 -29.95
C GLY A 286 -2.35 -22.15 -31.02
N LYS A 287 -1.73 -21.02 -30.65
CA LYS A 287 -1.07 -20.13 -31.61
C LYS A 287 0.35 -20.59 -31.93
N ASP A 288 0.83 -20.22 -33.10
CA ASP A 288 2.20 -20.53 -33.52
C ASP A 288 3.25 -19.86 -32.63
N ARG A 289 4.40 -20.52 -32.53
CA ARG A 289 5.55 -20.02 -31.79
C ARG A 289 6.18 -18.84 -32.52
N SER A 290 6.16 -17.67 -31.90
CA SER A 290 6.90 -16.51 -32.40
C SER A 290 8.41 -16.73 -32.31
N LEU A 291 9.14 -16.32 -33.35
CA LEU A 291 10.61 -16.34 -33.37
C LEU A 291 11.19 -15.35 -32.34
N PRO A 292 12.29 -15.67 -31.64
CA PRO A 292 12.93 -14.78 -30.68
C PRO A 292 13.27 -13.40 -31.26
N VAL A 293 13.76 -13.35 -32.50
CA VAL A 293 14.06 -12.10 -33.22
C VAL A 293 12.82 -11.22 -33.41
N PHE A 294 11.68 -11.82 -33.73
CA PHE A 294 10.42 -11.08 -33.88
C PHE A 294 9.92 -10.55 -32.53
N LEU A 295 10.03 -11.35 -31.47
CA LEU A 295 9.71 -10.91 -30.11
C LEU A 295 10.61 -9.75 -29.66
N ALA A 296 11.91 -9.81 -29.95
CA ALA A 296 12.86 -8.73 -29.69
C ALA A 296 12.52 -7.45 -30.48
N ALA A 297 12.34 -7.56 -31.80
CA ALA A 297 12.06 -6.39 -32.65
C ALA A 297 10.72 -5.71 -32.29
N SER A 298 9.65 -6.48 -32.15
CA SER A 298 8.30 -5.94 -31.91
C SER A 298 8.17 -5.20 -30.58
N VAL A 299 8.94 -5.61 -29.57
CA VAL A 299 8.94 -4.95 -28.26
C VAL A 299 9.71 -3.63 -28.33
N LEU A 300 10.90 -3.61 -28.94
CA LEU A 300 11.66 -2.37 -29.13
C LEU A 300 10.88 -1.34 -29.95
N GLU A 301 10.22 -1.78 -31.03
CA GLU A 301 9.38 -0.91 -31.86
C GLU A 301 8.27 -0.26 -31.04
N ARG A 302 7.55 -1.04 -30.21
CA ARG A 302 6.49 -0.49 -29.34
C ARG A 302 7.02 0.41 -28.23
N ILE A 303 8.21 0.17 -27.70
CA ILE A 303 8.83 1.08 -26.73
C ILE A 303 9.15 2.42 -27.41
N ASN A 304 9.65 2.37 -28.65
CA ASN A 304 9.94 3.57 -29.44
C ASN A 304 8.66 4.36 -29.80
N GLN A 305 7.58 3.66 -30.16
CA GLN A 305 6.27 4.26 -30.44
C GLN A 305 5.56 4.78 -29.17
N GLY A 306 5.77 4.11 -28.02
CA GLY A 306 5.19 4.48 -26.73
C GLY A 306 5.70 5.81 -26.15
N SER A 307 6.87 6.29 -26.60
CA SER A 307 7.33 7.66 -26.33
C SER A 307 6.38 8.73 -26.91
N LEU A 308 5.58 8.37 -27.93
CA LEU A 308 4.64 9.25 -28.62
C LEU A 308 3.16 8.94 -28.35
N SER A 309 2.82 7.96 -27.52
CA SER A 309 1.41 7.56 -27.35
C SER A 309 1.11 6.95 -25.98
N PHE A 310 0.87 7.80 -24.98
CA PHE A 310 0.07 7.43 -23.82
C PHE A 310 -1.41 7.57 -24.18
N ASN A 311 -1.97 6.61 -24.92
CA ASN A 311 -3.42 6.49 -25.04
C ASN A 311 -3.86 5.05 -24.83
N LEU A 312 -4.84 4.93 -23.94
CA LEU A 312 -5.64 3.75 -23.60
C LEU A 312 -5.71 2.69 -24.71
N GLU A 313 -4.88 1.65 -24.63
CA GLU A 313 -5.19 0.40 -25.32
C GLU A 313 -6.49 -0.17 -24.73
N GLN A 314 -7.54 -0.16 -25.56
CA GLN A 314 -8.83 -0.76 -25.29
C GLN A 314 -8.67 -2.23 -24.86
N ARG A 315 -9.59 -2.66 -23.99
CA ARG A 315 -9.75 -4.05 -23.60
C ARG A 315 -10.25 -4.83 -24.82
N ASP A 316 -9.33 -5.36 -25.62
CA ASP A 316 -9.66 -6.52 -26.43
C ASP A 316 -9.82 -7.71 -25.48
N THR A 317 -11.04 -7.82 -24.96
CA THR A 317 -11.60 -9.08 -24.52
C THR A 317 -11.63 -10.00 -25.72
N SER A 318 -10.58 -10.79 -25.92
CA SER A 318 -10.72 -12.08 -26.56
C SER A 318 -11.59 -12.94 -25.64
N GLN A 319 -12.91 -12.71 -25.70
CA GLN A 319 -13.91 -13.67 -25.27
C GLN A 319 -13.73 -14.90 -26.15
N SER A 320 -13.27 -15.99 -25.54
CA SER A 320 -13.49 -17.31 -26.12
C SER A 320 -15.01 -17.50 -26.25
N PHE A 321 -15.48 -17.73 -27.48
CA PHE A 321 -16.84 -18.17 -27.73
C PHE A 321 -17.09 -19.46 -26.95
N GLY A 322 -18.10 -19.44 -26.08
CA GLY A 322 -18.69 -20.63 -25.50
C GLY A 322 -18.30 -20.93 -24.05
N LEU A 323 -18.77 -20.11 -23.10
CA LEU A 323 -19.20 -20.58 -21.78
C LEU A 323 -20.31 -19.65 -21.26
N CYS A 324 -21.55 -19.91 -21.69
CA CYS A 324 -22.74 -19.45 -20.97
C CYS A 324 -23.15 -20.53 -19.96
N SER A 325 -22.95 -20.27 -18.67
CA SER A 325 -24.00 -20.39 -17.66
C SER A 325 -23.56 -19.74 -16.34
N PRO A 326 -24.37 -18.84 -15.77
CA PRO A 326 -24.11 -18.21 -14.48
C PRO A 326 -24.67 -19.13 -13.40
N LEU A 327 -23.82 -19.76 -12.59
CA LEU A 327 -24.09 -20.31 -11.26
C LEU A 327 -22.93 -21.24 -10.90
N LEU A 328 -21.99 -20.75 -10.07
CA LEU A 328 -21.18 -21.54 -9.13
C LEU A 328 -20.25 -20.58 -8.37
N GLY A 329 -20.86 -19.71 -7.58
CA GLY A 329 -20.18 -19.05 -6.47
C GLY A 329 -20.43 -19.88 -5.22
N VAL A 330 -19.68 -20.96 -5.04
CA VAL A 330 -19.65 -21.70 -3.76
C VAL A 330 -18.18 -21.84 -3.35
N PRO A 331 -17.76 -21.34 -2.18
CA PRO A 331 -16.43 -21.60 -1.66
C PRO A 331 -16.31 -23.08 -1.22
N PRO A 332 -15.12 -23.70 -1.34
CA PRO A 332 -14.93 -25.09 -0.95
C PRO A 332 -15.09 -25.28 0.58
N PRO A 333 -15.62 -26.43 1.04
CA PRO A 333 -15.75 -26.70 2.47
C PRO A 333 -14.39 -26.99 3.10
N TYR A 334 -14.19 -26.45 4.31
CA TYR A 334 -13.06 -26.80 5.18
C TYR A 334 -13.14 -28.27 5.57
N ARG A 335 -12.13 -29.08 5.21
CA ARG A 335 -11.94 -30.41 5.80
C ARG A 335 -11.29 -30.23 7.17
N LEU A 336 -12.05 -30.56 8.21
CA LEU A 336 -11.52 -30.93 9.51
C LEU A 336 -10.76 -32.25 9.34
N VAL A 337 -9.54 -32.29 9.86
CA VAL A 337 -8.79 -33.54 10.04
C VAL A 337 -9.26 -34.11 11.38
N GLU A 338 -9.94 -35.24 11.34
CA GLU A 338 -10.09 -36.14 12.48
C GLU A 338 -9.15 -37.34 12.25
N ASP A 339 -8.47 -37.68 13.35
CA ASP A 339 -7.51 -38.76 13.65
C ASP A 339 -6.14 -38.78 12.97
#